data_AF-A0A532UNS5-F1
#
_entry.id   AF-A0A532UNS5-F1
#
_cell.length_a   1.000
_cell.length_b   1.000
_cell.length_c   1.000
_cell.angle_alpha   90.00
_cell.angle_beta   90.00
_cell.angle_gamma   90.00
#
_symmetry.space_group_name_H-M   'P 1'
#
loop_
_entity.id
_entity.type
_entity.pdbx_description
1 polymer ?
#
loop_
_entity_poly.entity_id
_entity_poly.type
_entity_poly.pdbx_seq_one_letter_code
_entity_poly.pdbx_strand_id
1 'polypeptide(L)'
;MSRYAFVSLIGAMLAISIASAETIIPGGDVSGTWDISGSPYLIMGDITIQSGNTLVVEPGVQVRFELNVGLTVYGSLSADGTVGDLITFTSNLINPQMNDWAGIEVVDNGVANLIYCEVTYGIISGEADSYAEIEITNSEVCTITDCGRYLTIDNSVVNGDISSSSEWYHCITITSSVVNGTIYAGTAECHFSLNTNSGDIILGYTRDTYIQNCSIYGSISGGISYIGGSYNISQNTMFGGGINIDHSSEVHGDITGNVLYDSPNNAISVSHTGHPSLGGSVSILDNTIDGGTGGISVTSTGCDTYFYLDISGNTITDVSGVAIFASGRMGGGIFDPFSTLVENNFIENCCSTGIYIECFDEVAVSHNTIINASADAILVDNAVSWYRSVSVTAQFNVISHSEDEGIAVTNPNAGTEDVIINVVNNSVFDVGNNGVAVINLIAGSGVFTILNNIVSCAGQYGISLPALGSANVSYNDVWNSAIGDYSGVTPGIGSISLDPQFIDPGNGDLNL
;
A
#
# COMPACT_ATOMS: atom_id res chain seq x y z
N MET A 1 -19.09 96.50 4.91
CA MET A 1 -18.22 95.42 4.39
C MET A 1 -18.20 94.30 5.42
N SER A 2 -18.55 93.09 4.98
CA SER A 2 -18.76 91.81 5.70
C SER A 2 -17.58 91.42 6.61
N ARG A 3 -17.73 90.98 7.87
CA ARG A 3 -18.26 89.70 8.41
C ARG A 3 -17.73 88.43 7.74
N TYR A 4 -16.75 87.76 8.38
CA TYR A 4 -16.66 86.30 8.40
C TYR A 4 -16.14 85.85 9.77
N ALA A 5 -16.98 85.06 10.47
CA ALA A 5 -16.67 84.38 11.71
C ALA A 5 -16.39 82.91 11.39
N PHE A 6 -15.36 82.37 12.03
CA PHE A 6 -15.07 80.95 12.08
C PHE A 6 -16.21 80.19 12.78
N VAL A 7 -16.70 79.11 12.18
CA VAL A 7 -17.46 78.07 12.88
C VAL A 7 -16.89 76.72 12.47
N SER A 8 -16.33 76.03 13.46
CA SER A 8 -15.94 74.62 13.43
C SER A 8 -17.20 73.75 13.47
N LEU A 9 -17.26 72.70 12.64
CA LEU A 9 -18.29 71.67 12.73
C LEU A 9 -17.60 70.32 12.95
N ILE A 10 -17.73 69.80 14.17
CA ILE A 10 -17.41 68.41 14.53
C ILE A 10 -18.60 67.56 14.08
N GLY A 11 -18.39 66.68 13.10
CA GLY A 11 -19.35 65.66 12.71
C GLY A 11 -19.13 64.41 13.56
N ALA A 12 -20.14 64.02 14.35
CA ALA A 12 -20.16 62.77 15.07
C ALA A 12 -20.33 61.59 14.10
N MET A 13 -19.35 60.69 14.03
CA MET A 13 -19.52 59.37 13.43
C MET A 13 -20.35 58.53 14.42
N LEU A 14 -21.59 58.19 14.03
CA LEU A 14 -22.34 57.11 14.66
C LEU A 14 -21.66 55.80 14.27
N ALA A 15 -20.98 55.15 15.23
CA ALA A 15 -20.68 53.74 15.11
C ALA A 15 -22.01 52.98 15.25
N ILE A 16 -22.55 52.48 14.14
CA ILE A 16 -23.61 51.48 14.19
C ILE A 16 -22.93 50.20 14.68
N SER A 17 -23.03 49.92 15.98
CA SER A 17 -22.76 48.57 16.47
C SER A 17 -23.82 47.68 15.89
N ILE A 18 -23.45 46.79 14.97
CA ILE A 18 -24.29 45.65 14.62
C ILE A 18 -24.31 44.80 15.89
N ALA A 19 -25.36 44.92 16.69
CA ALA A 19 -25.57 44.01 17.80
C ALA A 19 -25.86 42.65 17.16
N SER A 20 -24.93 41.68 17.27
CA SER A 20 -25.32 40.30 17.01
C SER A 20 -26.33 39.91 18.07
N ALA A 21 -27.44 39.29 17.66
CA ALA A 21 -28.40 38.73 18.59
C ALA A 21 -27.81 37.42 19.10
N GLU A 22 -26.89 37.52 20.07
CA GLU A 22 -26.34 36.35 20.75
C GLU A 22 -27.50 35.60 21.44
N THR A 23 -27.75 34.37 20.98
CA THR A 23 -28.78 33.50 21.57
C THR A 23 -28.11 32.56 22.56
N ILE A 24 -28.44 32.73 23.84
CA ILE A 24 -27.90 31.89 24.91
C ILE A 24 -28.70 30.58 25.01
N ILE A 25 -28.00 29.45 24.92
CA ILE A 25 -28.54 28.10 25.12
C ILE A 25 -27.94 27.55 26.43
N PRO A 26 -28.73 27.46 27.52
CA PRO A 26 -28.20 27.07 28.84
C PRO A 26 -27.85 25.57 28.98
N GLY A 27 -28.17 24.74 27.97
CA GLY A 27 -28.06 23.28 27.98
C GLY A 27 -29.43 22.58 27.99
N GLY A 28 -29.44 21.29 27.66
CA GLY A 28 -30.63 20.43 27.56
C GLY A 28 -31.02 20.07 26.13
N ASP A 29 -32.24 19.58 25.95
CA ASP A 29 -32.71 19.10 24.65
C ASP A 29 -32.91 20.26 23.66
N VAL A 30 -32.39 20.09 22.44
CA VAL A 30 -32.51 21.06 21.34
C VAL A 30 -33.11 20.41 20.09
N SER A 31 -33.85 21.20 19.32
CA SER A 31 -34.46 20.82 18.04
C SER A 31 -34.97 22.06 17.31
N GLY A 32 -35.41 21.90 16.06
CA GLY A 32 -35.95 22.99 15.25
C GLY A 32 -34.89 23.61 14.35
N THR A 33 -35.02 24.90 14.04
CA THR A 33 -34.14 25.62 13.12
C THR A 33 -33.35 26.70 13.87
N TRP A 34 -32.04 26.72 13.67
CA TRP A 34 -31.14 27.79 14.03
C TRP A 34 -30.78 28.58 12.78
N ASP A 35 -31.09 29.87 12.79
CA ASP A 35 -30.94 30.77 11.65
C ASP A 35 -29.96 31.91 11.97
N ILE A 36 -29.58 32.65 10.93
CA ILE A 36 -28.62 33.76 11.06
C ILE A 36 -29.11 34.87 12.01
N SER A 37 -30.43 34.99 12.24
CA SER A 37 -31.00 36.02 13.10
C SER A 37 -30.78 35.74 14.59
N GLY A 38 -30.57 34.48 14.97
CA GLY A 38 -30.19 34.07 16.33
C GLY A 38 -28.68 33.88 16.52
N SER A 39 -27.87 34.10 15.49
CA SER A 39 -26.43 33.87 15.53
C SER A 39 -25.66 35.03 16.19
N PRO A 40 -24.62 34.76 17.00
CA PRO A 40 -24.13 33.44 17.39
C PRO A 40 -25.02 32.74 18.42
N TYR A 41 -25.11 31.42 18.34
CA TYR A 41 -25.68 30.59 19.39
C TYR A 41 -24.59 30.25 20.40
N LEU A 42 -24.72 30.76 21.63
CA LEU A 42 -23.77 30.52 22.72
C LEU A 42 -24.26 29.38 23.60
N ILE A 43 -23.56 28.24 23.54
CA ILE A 43 -23.91 27.01 24.25
C ILE A 43 -23.17 26.98 25.60
N MET A 44 -23.92 27.14 26.70
CA MET A 44 -23.39 27.25 28.06
C MET A 44 -23.44 25.94 28.87
N GLY A 45 -24.10 24.92 28.34
CA GLY A 45 -24.21 23.60 28.96
C GLY A 45 -24.53 22.55 27.88
N ASP A 46 -24.30 21.27 28.19
CA ASP A 46 -24.42 20.19 27.20
C ASP A 46 -25.80 20.18 26.56
N ILE A 47 -25.83 20.02 25.24
CA ILE A 47 -27.06 19.97 24.45
C ILE A 47 -27.24 18.60 23.81
N THR A 48 -28.50 18.21 23.65
CA THR A 48 -28.84 16.90 23.09
C THR A 48 -29.92 17.02 22.03
N ILE A 49 -29.69 16.42 20.86
CA ILE A 49 -30.74 16.19 19.87
C ILE A 49 -31.32 14.81 20.16
N GLN A 50 -32.49 14.76 20.78
CA GLN A 50 -33.15 13.49 21.14
C GLN A 50 -33.56 12.66 19.91
N SER A 51 -33.69 11.35 20.11
CA SER A 51 -34.16 10.44 19.06
C SER A 51 -35.50 10.90 18.46
N GLY A 52 -35.60 10.88 17.13
CA GLY A 52 -36.77 11.34 16.39
C GLY A 52 -36.88 12.87 16.22
N ASN A 53 -35.99 13.66 16.83
CA ASN A 53 -35.90 15.10 16.62
C ASN A 53 -34.78 15.46 15.63
N THR A 54 -34.91 16.64 15.03
CA THR A 54 -33.91 17.22 14.13
C THR A 54 -33.55 18.63 14.58
N LEU A 55 -32.26 18.95 14.55
CA LEU A 55 -31.76 20.32 14.58
C LEU A 55 -31.23 20.68 13.19
N VAL A 56 -31.83 21.71 12.59
CA VAL A 56 -31.39 22.30 11.33
C VAL A 56 -30.60 23.56 11.64
N VAL A 57 -29.37 23.66 11.17
CA VAL A 57 -28.52 24.85 11.28
C VAL A 57 -28.37 25.44 9.88
N GLU A 58 -28.84 26.67 9.68
CA GLU A 58 -28.84 27.33 8.38
C GLU A 58 -27.48 27.96 8.02
N PRO A 59 -27.20 28.24 6.73
CA PRO A 59 -25.97 28.87 6.28
C PRO A 59 -25.57 30.13 7.05
N GLY A 60 -24.26 30.29 7.30
CA GLY A 60 -23.68 31.45 7.98
C GLY A 60 -23.82 31.44 9.51
N VAL A 61 -24.52 30.46 10.09
CA VAL A 61 -24.69 30.39 11.54
C VAL A 61 -23.37 30.00 12.23
N GLN A 62 -23.03 30.76 13.26
CA GLN A 62 -22.00 30.40 14.22
C GLN A 62 -22.58 29.83 15.52
N VAL A 63 -22.03 28.70 15.96
CA VAL A 63 -22.32 28.02 17.22
C VAL A 63 -21.05 27.99 18.06
N ARG A 64 -21.08 28.61 19.24
CA ARG A 64 -19.93 28.73 20.15
C ARG A 64 -20.17 27.95 21.42
N PHE A 65 -19.25 27.08 21.80
CA PHE A 65 -19.34 26.24 22.99
C PHE A 65 -18.46 26.78 24.11
N GLU A 66 -19.01 26.84 25.33
CA GLU A 66 -18.22 27.05 26.54
C GLU A 66 -17.29 25.86 26.84
N LEU A 67 -16.35 26.07 27.75
CA LEU A 67 -15.33 25.08 28.09
C LEU A 67 -15.96 23.75 28.55
N ASN A 68 -15.51 22.63 27.96
CA ASN A 68 -15.97 21.25 28.20
C ASN A 68 -17.46 20.98 27.89
N VAL A 69 -18.10 21.83 27.10
CA VAL A 69 -19.50 21.62 26.67
C VAL A 69 -19.55 20.84 25.36
N GLY A 70 -20.49 19.91 25.22
CA GLY A 70 -20.67 19.09 24.02
C GLY A 70 -22.06 19.14 23.38
N LEU A 71 -22.15 18.58 22.18
CA LEU A 71 -23.39 18.27 21.48
C LEU A 71 -23.50 16.76 21.27
N THR A 72 -24.51 16.13 21.88
CA THR A 72 -24.83 14.71 21.67
C THR A 72 -26.01 14.56 20.71
N VAL A 73 -25.89 13.68 19.71
CA VAL A 73 -26.87 13.48 18.64
C VAL A 73 -27.43 12.06 18.68
N TYR A 74 -28.61 11.88 19.28
CA TYR A 74 -29.44 10.66 19.16
C TYR A 74 -30.42 10.72 17.98
N GLY A 75 -30.77 11.94 17.56
CA GLY A 75 -31.65 12.24 16.43
C GLY A 75 -30.85 12.62 15.18
N SER A 76 -31.18 13.77 14.56
CA SER A 76 -30.50 14.24 13.36
C SER A 76 -29.98 15.67 13.51
N LEU A 77 -28.69 15.87 13.23
CA LEU A 77 -28.08 17.16 12.99
C LEU A 77 -27.98 17.38 11.48
N SER A 78 -28.59 18.46 10.99
CA SER A 78 -28.51 18.89 9.60
C SER A 78 -27.91 20.29 9.55
N ALA A 79 -26.62 20.39 9.22
CA ALA A 79 -25.91 21.65 9.04
C ALA A 79 -25.52 21.76 7.55
N ASP A 80 -26.35 22.46 6.78
CA ASP A 80 -26.21 22.63 5.34
C ASP A 80 -25.83 24.07 5.02
N GLY A 81 -24.53 24.36 5.10
CA GLY A 81 -23.95 25.66 4.77
C GLY A 81 -23.84 25.87 3.26
N THR A 82 -23.17 26.94 2.85
CA THR A 82 -22.83 27.16 1.44
C THR A 82 -21.39 27.65 1.27
N VAL A 83 -20.87 27.59 0.04
CA VAL A 83 -19.51 28.08 -0.26
C VAL A 83 -19.28 29.56 0.12
N GLY A 84 -20.34 30.37 0.19
CA GLY A 84 -20.27 31.78 0.58
C GLY A 84 -20.53 32.03 2.06
N ASP A 85 -21.24 31.11 2.72
CA ASP A 85 -21.76 31.25 4.08
C ASP A 85 -21.61 29.91 4.81
N LEU A 86 -20.39 29.65 5.29
CA LEU A 86 -20.07 28.45 6.08
C LEU A 86 -20.82 28.45 7.42
N ILE A 87 -21.11 27.26 7.94
CA ILE A 87 -21.57 27.10 9.32
C ILE A 87 -20.36 26.81 10.20
N THR A 88 -20.19 27.52 11.31
CA THR A 88 -19.02 27.36 12.19
C THR A 88 -19.42 26.82 13.56
N PHE A 89 -18.87 25.67 13.95
CA PHE A 89 -18.90 25.12 15.32
C PHE A 89 -17.52 25.30 15.96
N THR A 90 -17.45 26.03 17.07
CA THR A 90 -16.15 26.44 17.64
C THR A 90 -16.19 26.74 19.14
N SER A 91 -15.03 26.93 19.75
CA SER A 91 -14.87 27.36 21.15
C SER A 91 -15.30 28.81 21.35
N ASN A 92 -15.91 29.12 22.50
CA ASN A 92 -16.21 30.50 22.90
C ASN A 92 -14.99 31.21 23.56
N LEU A 93 -13.88 30.51 23.78
CA LEU A 93 -12.70 31.11 24.41
C LEU A 93 -12.02 32.13 23.49
N ILE A 94 -11.42 33.16 24.09
CA ILE A 94 -10.71 34.24 23.36
C ILE A 94 -9.48 33.71 22.61
N ASN A 95 -8.83 32.68 23.14
CA ASN A 95 -7.69 32.02 22.52
C ASN A 95 -8.00 30.52 22.41
N PRO A 96 -8.77 30.10 21.39
CA PRO A 96 -9.21 28.72 21.27
C PRO A 96 -8.05 27.73 21.17
N GLN A 97 -8.18 26.59 21.83
CA GLN A 97 -7.26 25.45 21.77
C GLN A 97 -8.04 24.17 21.49
N MET A 98 -7.35 23.17 20.94
CA MET A 98 -7.95 21.84 20.73
C MET A 98 -8.48 21.27 22.06
N ASN A 99 -9.67 20.66 22.03
CA ASN A 99 -10.40 20.13 23.19
C ASN A 99 -10.91 21.19 24.18
N ASP A 100 -11.05 22.46 23.77
CA ASP A 100 -11.73 23.47 24.58
C ASP A 100 -13.20 23.09 24.82
N TRP A 101 -13.85 22.49 23.82
CA TRP A 101 -15.19 21.97 23.92
C TRP A 101 -15.19 20.48 23.56
N ALA A 102 -16.19 19.74 24.05
CA ALA A 102 -16.19 18.29 23.98
C ALA A 102 -16.42 17.76 22.56
N GLY A 103 -16.97 18.58 21.66
CA GLY A 103 -17.21 18.18 20.28
C GLY A 103 -18.65 17.81 19.96
N ILE A 104 -18.81 17.19 18.79
CA ILE A 104 -20.07 16.60 18.31
C ILE A 104 -19.95 15.10 18.45
N GLU A 105 -20.78 14.51 19.31
CA GLU A 105 -20.85 13.08 19.54
C GLU A 105 -22.14 12.52 18.93
N VAL A 106 -22.02 11.58 17.99
CA VAL A 106 -23.15 10.90 17.36
C VAL A 106 -23.31 9.51 17.96
N VAL A 107 -24.49 9.21 18.50
CA VAL A 107 -24.71 8.03 19.35
C VAL A 107 -25.92 7.22 18.88
N ASP A 108 -26.02 5.95 19.25
CA ASP A 108 -27.09 5.03 18.87
C ASP A 108 -27.36 4.98 17.34
N ASN A 109 -28.43 5.64 16.87
CA ASN A 109 -28.84 5.73 15.46
C ASN A 109 -28.83 7.19 14.99
N GLY A 110 -28.03 8.03 15.66
CA GLY A 110 -27.89 9.43 15.34
C GLY A 110 -27.25 9.64 13.98
N VAL A 111 -27.59 10.75 13.34
CA VAL A 111 -27.01 11.14 12.05
C VAL A 111 -26.55 12.58 12.12
N ALA A 112 -25.29 12.83 11.74
CA ALA A 112 -24.76 14.18 11.56
C ALA A 112 -24.38 14.42 10.09
N ASN A 113 -25.06 15.38 9.47
CA ASN A 113 -24.74 15.85 8.12
C ASN A 113 -24.11 17.24 8.20
N LEU A 114 -22.84 17.34 7.80
CA LEU A 114 -22.03 18.54 7.83
C LEU A 114 -21.61 18.92 6.40
N ILE A 115 -22.28 19.90 5.82
CA ILE A 115 -22.01 20.38 4.46
C ILE A 115 -21.58 21.84 4.54
N TYR A 116 -20.45 22.21 3.93
CA TYR A 116 -19.88 23.56 4.04
C TYR A 116 -19.77 24.04 5.49
N CYS A 117 -19.26 23.18 6.35
CA CYS A 117 -19.09 23.41 7.77
C CYS A 117 -17.61 23.62 8.12
N GLU A 118 -17.38 24.38 9.18
CA GLU A 118 -16.09 24.48 9.88
C GLU A 118 -16.28 23.99 11.32
N VAL A 119 -15.62 22.89 11.69
CA VAL A 119 -15.65 22.34 13.05
C VAL A 119 -14.27 22.39 13.65
N THR A 120 -14.03 23.32 14.58
CA THR A 120 -12.69 23.63 15.11
C THR A 120 -12.65 23.51 16.63
N TYR A 121 -11.47 23.18 17.17
CA TYR A 121 -11.16 23.19 18.62
C TYR A 121 -11.96 22.20 19.50
N GLY A 122 -12.69 21.28 18.89
CA GLY A 122 -13.35 20.14 19.55
C GLY A 122 -12.94 18.84 18.87
N ILE A 123 -13.79 17.82 18.97
CA ILE A 123 -13.65 16.57 18.21
C ILE A 123 -14.98 16.22 17.55
N ILE A 124 -14.96 15.39 16.52
CA ILE A 124 -16.15 14.71 16.03
C ILE A 124 -16.01 13.25 16.43
N SER A 125 -17.02 12.67 17.08
CA SER A 125 -16.99 11.28 17.47
C SER A 125 -18.30 10.55 17.19
N GLY A 126 -18.18 9.25 16.96
CA GLY A 126 -19.30 8.32 17.01
C GLY A 126 -19.20 7.46 18.27
N GLU A 127 -20.32 6.93 18.72
CA GLU A 127 -20.31 5.86 19.73
C GLU A 127 -19.81 4.56 19.08
N ALA A 128 -18.78 3.95 19.67
CA ALA A 128 -18.27 2.66 19.22
C ALA A 128 -19.37 1.58 19.25
N ASP A 129 -19.38 0.69 18.25
CA ASP A 129 -20.38 -0.38 18.09
C ASP A 129 -21.85 0.11 17.96
N SER A 130 -22.06 1.39 17.63
CA SER A 130 -23.38 1.96 17.36
C SER A 130 -23.72 2.00 15.86
N TYR A 131 -24.93 2.44 15.52
CA TYR A 131 -25.38 2.76 14.17
C TYR A 131 -25.23 4.25 13.83
N ALA A 132 -24.34 4.97 14.52
CA ALA A 132 -24.07 6.37 14.24
C ALA A 132 -23.55 6.57 12.81
N GLU A 133 -24.07 7.61 12.15
CA GLU A 133 -23.71 7.99 10.78
C GLU A 133 -23.19 9.43 10.76
N ILE A 134 -22.00 9.62 10.19
CA ILE A 134 -21.35 10.92 10.06
C ILE A 134 -21.04 11.15 8.59
N GLU A 135 -21.65 12.20 8.02
CA GLU A 135 -21.44 12.63 6.63
C GLU A 135 -20.85 14.04 6.61
N ILE A 136 -19.68 14.17 5.98
CA ILE A 136 -18.92 15.42 5.90
C ILE A 136 -18.64 15.71 4.45
N THR A 137 -19.13 16.84 3.94
CA THR A 137 -18.96 17.22 2.53
C THR A 137 -18.56 18.68 2.40
N ASN A 138 -17.60 19.02 1.53
CA ASN A 138 -17.14 20.39 1.30
C ASN A 138 -16.77 21.16 2.59
N SER A 139 -16.25 20.47 3.60
CA SER A 139 -16.09 21.00 4.95
C SER A 139 -14.65 20.94 5.44
N GLU A 140 -14.33 21.76 6.45
CA GLU A 140 -13.07 21.69 7.19
C GLU A 140 -13.36 21.31 8.64
N VAL A 141 -12.81 20.18 9.07
CA VAL A 141 -13.11 19.63 10.40
C VAL A 141 -11.82 19.26 11.15
N CYS A 142 -11.94 19.16 12.46
CA CYS A 142 -10.90 18.67 13.36
C CYS A 142 -10.84 17.13 13.37
N THR A 143 -10.06 16.57 14.30
CA THR A 143 -9.93 15.12 14.54
C THR A 143 -11.29 14.42 14.63
N ILE A 144 -11.35 13.24 14.01
CA ILE A 144 -12.51 12.34 14.06
C ILE A 144 -12.11 11.08 14.82
N THR A 145 -12.84 10.73 15.89
CA THR A 145 -12.55 9.55 16.69
C THR A 145 -13.75 8.62 16.78
N ASP A 146 -13.51 7.32 16.59
CA ASP A 146 -14.51 6.26 16.73
C ASP A 146 -15.78 6.55 15.91
N CYS A 147 -15.65 6.63 14.60
CA CYS A 147 -16.66 7.22 13.72
C CYS A 147 -18.03 6.51 13.62
N GLY A 148 -18.40 5.61 14.55
CA GLY A 148 -19.61 4.81 14.47
C GLY A 148 -19.65 3.98 13.19
N ARG A 149 -20.82 3.43 12.84
CA ARG A 149 -21.05 2.52 11.70
C ARG A 149 -20.57 3.05 10.36
N TYR A 150 -20.90 4.30 10.06
CA TYR A 150 -20.65 4.90 8.74
C TYR A 150 -19.99 6.26 8.88
N LEU A 151 -18.81 6.39 8.28
CA LEU A 151 -18.15 7.66 8.07
C LEU A 151 -17.98 7.89 6.57
N THR A 152 -18.59 8.98 6.07
CA THR A 152 -18.39 9.45 4.71
C THR A 152 -17.79 10.84 4.74
N ILE A 153 -16.65 11.00 4.08
CA ILE A 153 -15.97 12.29 3.92
C ILE A 153 -15.73 12.53 2.43
N ASP A 154 -16.29 13.59 1.87
CA ASP A 154 -16.10 13.95 0.48
C ASP A 154 -15.69 15.41 0.31
N ASN A 155 -14.72 15.65 -0.59
CA ASN A 155 -14.20 16.98 -0.92
C ASN A 155 -13.93 17.87 0.31
N SER A 156 -13.35 17.30 1.35
CA SER A 156 -13.22 17.93 2.67
C SER A 156 -11.79 17.89 3.18
N VAL A 157 -11.52 18.69 4.22
CA VAL A 157 -10.23 18.72 4.92
C VAL A 157 -10.42 18.26 6.36
N VAL A 158 -9.65 17.28 6.78
CA VAL A 158 -9.57 16.83 8.18
C VAL A 158 -8.22 17.25 8.74
N ASN A 159 -8.25 18.16 9.72
CA ASN A 159 -7.08 18.66 10.43
C ASN A 159 -6.82 17.84 11.70
N GLY A 160 -6.49 16.57 11.51
CA GLY A 160 -6.20 15.64 12.59
C GLY A 160 -6.29 14.19 12.14
N ASP A 161 -6.16 13.30 13.10
CA ASP A 161 -6.32 11.86 12.87
C ASP A 161 -7.78 11.49 12.62
N ILE A 162 -7.98 10.39 11.92
CA ILE A 162 -9.26 9.71 11.79
C ILE A 162 -9.09 8.34 12.42
N SER A 163 -9.91 7.98 13.40
CA SER A 163 -9.93 6.64 13.95
C SER A 163 -11.31 6.00 13.86
N SER A 164 -11.32 4.69 13.61
CA SER A 164 -12.46 3.84 13.81
C SER A 164 -12.00 2.54 14.45
N SER A 165 -12.64 2.18 15.56
CA SER A 165 -12.22 1.07 16.43
C SER A 165 -13.13 -0.15 16.35
N SER A 166 -14.17 -0.16 15.51
CA SER A 166 -15.13 -1.28 15.49
C SER A 166 -15.04 -2.15 14.24
N GLU A 167 -14.81 -3.44 14.50
CA GLU A 167 -14.51 -4.47 13.51
C GLU A 167 -15.77 -4.99 12.77
N TRP A 168 -16.98 -4.73 13.29
CA TRP A 168 -18.21 -5.42 12.84
C TRP A 168 -19.17 -4.53 12.06
N TYR A 169 -19.16 -4.62 10.72
CA TYR A 169 -20.07 -3.92 9.78
C TYR A 169 -19.86 -2.40 9.62
N HIS A 170 -18.66 -1.93 9.90
CA HIS A 170 -18.28 -0.52 9.79
C HIS A 170 -17.68 -0.21 8.42
N CYS A 171 -18.02 0.94 7.85
CA CYS A 171 -17.45 1.41 6.59
C CYS A 171 -16.93 2.84 6.74
N ILE A 172 -15.69 3.05 6.29
CA ILE A 172 -15.11 4.38 6.11
C ILE A 172 -14.96 4.63 4.62
N THR A 173 -15.59 5.69 4.15
CA THR A 173 -15.44 6.20 2.79
C THR A 173 -14.85 7.60 2.84
N ILE A 174 -13.70 7.80 2.21
CA ILE A 174 -13.04 9.10 2.10
C ILE A 174 -12.75 9.33 0.62
N THR A 175 -13.28 10.40 0.05
CA THR A 175 -13.10 10.72 -1.37
C THR A 175 -12.70 12.16 -1.58
N SER A 176 -11.81 12.40 -2.55
CA SER A 176 -11.41 13.75 -2.97
C SER A 176 -10.97 14.67 -1.82
N SER A 177 -10.44 14.11 -0.74
CA SER A 177 -10.26 14.81 0.54
C SER A 177 -8.80 14.90 0.96
N VAL A 178 -8.50 15.83 1.86
CA VAL A 178 -7.18 15.99 2.48
C VAL A 178 -7.27 15.58 3.95
N VAL A 179 -6.44 14.64 4.37
CA VAL A 179 -6.30 14.24 5.77
C VAL A 179 -4.90 14.62 6.26
N ASN A 180 -4.86 15.62 7.14
CA ASN A 180 -3.65 16.12 7.77
C ASN A 180 -3.31 15.35 9.05
N GLY A 181 -3.33 14.02 8.96
CA GLY A 181 -3.13 13.10 10.08
C GLY A 181 -3.06 11.65 9.62
N THR A 182 -3.07 10.74 10.59
CA THR A 182 -3.10 9.29 10.36
C THR A 182 -4.54 8.79 10.31
N ILE A 183 -4.81 7.85 9.41
CA ILE A 183 -6.09 7.15 9.30
C ILE A 183 -5.93 5.77 9.94
N TYR A 184 -6.59 5.55 11.07
CA TYR A 184 -6.72 4.25 11.72
C TYR A 184 -8.06 3.61 11.35
N ALA A 185 -8.03 2.72 10.37
CA ALA A 185 -9.21 2.05 9.84
C ALA A 185 -9.34 0.63 10.41
N GLY A 186 -9.88 0.52 11.63
CA GLY A 186 -10.22 -0.76 12.27
C GLY A 186 -11.61 -1.27 11.88
N THR A 187 -12.01 -1.12 10.61
CA THR A 187 -13.38 -1.37 10.14
C THR A 187 -13.49 -2.59 9.22
N ALA A 188 -14.72 -3.02 8.93
CA ALA A 188 -14.94 -4.10 7.97
C ALA A 188 -14.62 -3.65 6.54
N GLU A 189 -14.99 -2.43 6.14
CA GLU A 189 -14.84 -1.93 4.77
C GLU A 189 -14.16 -0.55 4.73
N CYS A 190 -13.24 -0.38 3.79
CA CYS A 190 -12.50 0.88 3.57
C CYS A 190 -12.52 1.26 2.10
N HIS A 191 -12.95 2.49 1.79
CA HIS A 191 -12.97 3.04 0.44
C HIS A 191 -12.32 4.42 0.42
N PHE A 192 -11.03 4.46 0.06
CA PHE A 192 -10.27 5.70 -0.04
C PHE A 192 -9.93 5.96 -1.51
N SER A 193 -10.35 7.11 -2.05
CA SER A 193 -10.00 7.48 -3.41
C SER A 193 -9.75 8.96 -3.62
N LEU A 194 -8.79 9.29 -4.47
CA LEU A 194 -8.46 10.69 -4.83
C LEU A 194 -8.06 11.55 -3.61
N ASN A 195 -7.51 10.92 -2.57
CA ASN A 195 -7.18 11.62 -1.32
C ASN A 195 -5.71 12.04 -1.27
N THR A 196 -5.43 13.06 -0.47
CA THR A 196 -4.07 13.38 0.00
C THR A 196 -3.97 13.14 1.50
N ASN A 197 -3.07 12.24 1.91
CA ASN A 197 -2.88 11.90 3.32
C ASN A 197 -1.46 12.26 3.75
N SER A 198 -1.32 13.09 4.79
CA SER A 198 -0.01 13.47 5.30
C SER A 198 0.62 12.41 6.21
N GLY A 199 -0.20 11.51 6.76
CA GLY A 199 0.21 10.43 7.65
C GLY A 199 -0.01 9.03 7.07
N ASP A 200 0.05 8.05 7.95
CA ASP A 200 -0.13 6.64 7.61
C ASP A 200 -1.63 6.30 7.40
N ILE A 201 -1.88 5.23 6.66
CA ILE A 201 -3.14 4.51 6.67
C ILE A 201 -2.89 3.17 7.34
N ILE A 202 -3.53 2.93 8.48
CA ILE A 202 -3.34 1.75 9.32
C ILE A 202 -4.63 0.94 9.30
N LEU A 203 -4.55 -0.26 8.74
CA LEU A 203 -5.64 -1.21 8.58
C LEU A 203 -5.70 -2.16 9.78
N GLY A 204 -6.79 -2.06 10.56
CA GLY A 204 -7.01 -2.88 11.75
C GLY A 204 -7.84 -4.13 11.43
N TYR A 205 -7.28 -5.04 10.63
CA TYR A 205 -7.93 -6.32 10.27
C TYR A 205 -9.19 -6.17 9.42
N THR A 206 -9.13 -5.36 8.37
CA THR A 206 -10.28 -5.10 7.50
C THR A 206 -10.71 -6.36 6.70
N ARG A 207 -11.91 -6.32 6.13
CA ARG A 207 -12.43 -7.35 5.22
C ARG A 207 -12.21 -6.96 3.76
N ASP A 208 -12.78 -5.83 3.35
CA ASP A 208 -12.66 -5.33 1.98
C ASP A 208 -12.03 -3.93 1.98
N THR A 209 -10.91 -3.76 1.30
CA THR A 209 -10.14 -2.49 1.30
C THR A 209 -9.84 -2.03 -0.11
N TYR A 210 -10.24 -0.80 -0.42
CA TYR A 210 -10.00 -0.16 -1.70
C TYR A 210 -9.30 1.17 -1.44
N ILE A 211 -8.01 1.26 -1.79
CA ILE A 211 -7.23 2.50 -1.66
C ILE A 211 -6.66 2.83 -3.04
N GLN A 212 -7.21 3.85 -3.68
CA GLN A 212 -6.96 4.10 -5.09
C GLN A 212 -6.67 5.57 -5.39
N ASN A 213 -5.76 5.85 -6.32
CA ASN A 213 -5.51 7.22 -6.79
C ASN A 213 -5.19 8.23 -5.66
N CYS A 214 -4.55 7.80 -4.57
CA CYS A 214 -4.20 8.65 -3.45
C CYS A 214 -2.72 9.10 -3.49
N SER A 215 -2.45 10.28 -2.95
CA SER A 215 -1.09 10.75 -2.62
C SER A 215 -0.85 10.61 -1.12
N ILE A 216 0.13 9.80 -0.72
CA ILE A 216 0.34 9.41 0.68
C ILE A 216 1.77 9.75 1.10
N TYR A 217 1.94 10.54 2.15
CA TYR A 217 3.24 10.92 2.73
C TYR A 217 3.61 10.05 3.95
N GLY A 218 2.93 8.92 4.09
CA GLY A 218 3.19 7.85 5.05
C GLY A 218 3.08 6.48 4.36
N SER A 219 2.79 5.44 5.12
CA SER A 219 2.64 4.07 4.63
C SER A 219 1.19 3.60 4.67
N ILE A 220 0.85 2.62 3.83
CA ILE A 220 -0.32 1.76 4.07
C ILE A 220 0.20 0.54 4.81
N SER A 221 -0.32 0.28 6.00
CA SER A 221 0.13 -0.87 6.80
C SER A 221 -1.00 -1.54 7.54
N GLY A 222 -0.80 -2.79 7.95
CA GLY A 222 -1.72 -3.51 8.83
C GLY A 222 -2.30 -4.76 8.19
N GLY A 223 -3.37 -5.28 8.78
CA GLY A 223 -3.87 -6.62 8.49
C GLY A 223 -5.16 -6.66 7.68
N ILE A 224 -5.32 -7.73 6.89
CA ILE A 224 -6.58 -8.21 6.31
C ILE A 224 -6.87 -9.58 6.93
N SER A 225 -7.97 -9.71 7.69
CA SER A 225 -8.17 -10.88 8.58
C SER A 225 -9.38 -11.74 8.29
N TYR A 226 -10.31 -11.28 7.48
CA TYR A 226 -11.55 -12.00 7.24
C TYR A 226 -11.42 -12.97 6.06
N ILE A 227 -11.87 -14.22 6.27
CA ILE A 227 -11.91 -15.25 5.21
C ILE A 227 -12.75 -14.72 4.04
N GLY A 228 -12.16 -14.74 2.84
CA GLY A 228 -12.76 -14.21 1.62
C GLY A 228 -12.70 -12.69 1.51
N GLY A 229 -11.92 -12.03 2.37
CA GLY A 229 -11.62 -10.61 2.28
C GLY A 229 -10.75 -10.31 1.05
N SER A 230 -10.80 -9.05 0.62
CA SER A 230 -10.07 -8.58 -0.55
C SER A 230 -9.45 -7.21 -0.33
N TYR A 231 -8.35 -6.94 -1.02
CA TYR A 231 -7.85 -5.59 -1.12
C TYR A 231 -7.41 -5.24 -2.53
N ASN A 232 -7.67 -4.00 -2.89
CA ASN A 232 -7.17 -3.37 -4.10
C ASN A 232 -6.48 -2.07 -3.71
N ILE A 233 -5.15 -2.07 -3.79
CA ILE A 233 -4.31 -0.89 -3.55
C ILE A 233 -3.72 -0.51 -4.89
N SER A 234 -4.28 0.51 -5.55
CA SER A 234 -3.89 0.81 -6.93
C SER A 234 -3.73 2.29 -7.24
N GLN A 235 -2.82 2.59 -8.17
CA GLN A 235 -2.62 3.94 -8.70
C GLN A 235 -2.29 4.99 -7.60
N ASN A 236 -1.72 4.57 -6.47
CA ASN A 236 -1.31 5.48 -5.41
C ASN A 236 0.12 5.96 -5.64
N THR A 237 0.44 7.17 -5.15
CA THR A 237 1.80 7.68 -5.08
C THR A 237 2.21 7.81 -3.62
N MET A 238 3.34 7.23 -3.24
CA MET A 238 3.88 7.25 -1.87
C MET A 238 5.25 7.91 -1.82
N PHE A 239 5.46 8.77 -0.81
CA PHE A 239 6.73 9.46 -0.58
C PHE A 239 7.29 9.07 0.80
N GLY A 240 8.38 8.30 0.84
CA GLY A 240 9.02 7.90 2.09
C GLY A 240 8.25 6.86 2.91
N GLY A 241 7.24 6.23 2.31
CA GLY A 241 6.45 5.15 2.91
C GLY A 241 6.38 3.90 2.01
N GLY A 242 5.65 2.89 2.44
CA GLY A 242 5.47 1.63 1.71
C GLY A 242 4.07 1.04 1.86
N ILE A 243 3.84 -0.07 1.19
CA ILE A 243 2.65 -0.92 1.35
C ILE A 243 3.07 -2.15 2.14
N ASN A 244 2.54 -2.34 3.35
CA ASN A 244 2.85 -3.49 4.20
C ASN A 244 1.57 -4.19 4.69
N ILE A 245 1.20 -5.30 4.05
CA ILE A 245 -0.06 -5.99 4.28
C ILE A 245 0.18 -7.35 4.93
N ASP A 246 -0.48 -7.59 6.06
CA ASP A 246 -0.47 -8.86 6.77
C ASP A 246 -1.78 -9.64 6.55
N HIS A 247 -1.71 -10.85 6.03
CA HIS A 247 -2.85 -11.75 5.87
C HIS A 247 -2.95 -12.72 7.05
N SER A 248 -4.14 -12.85 7.62
CA SER A 248 -4.45 -13.87 8.64
C SER A 248 -5.49 -14.91 8.18
N SER A 249 -5.98 -14.84 6.94
CA SER A 249 -6.93 -15.79 6.34
C SER A 249 -6.82 -15.88 4.80
N GLU A 250 -7.75 -16.59 4.13
CA GLU A 250 -7.87 -16.60 2.67
C GLU A 250 -8.22 -15.20 2.16
N VAL A 251 -7.25 -14.55 1.52
CA VAL A 251 -7.34 -13.17 1.05
C VAL A 251 -6.88 -13.10 -0.41
N HIS A 252 -7.61 -12.32 -1.21
CA HIS A 252 -7.25 -11.96 -2.57
C HIS A 252 -6.77 -10.51 -2.61
N GLY A 253 -5.50 -10.32 -2.95
CA GLY A 253 -4.84 -9.03 -2.93
C GLY A 253 -4.35 -8.60 -4.30
N ASP A 254 -4.70 -7.38 -4.71
CA ASP A 254 -4.15 -6.74 -5.90
C ASP A 254 -3.45 -5.42 -5.50
N ILE A 255 -2.15 -5.34 -5.81
CA ILE A 255 -1.33 -4.14 -5.64
C ILE A 255 -0.86 -3.71 -7.03
N THR A 256 -1.49 -2.68 -7.61
CA THR A 256 -1.34 -2.41 -9.06
C THR A 256 -1.08 -0.95 -9.40
N GLY A 257 -0.06 -0.67 -10.21
CA GLY A 257 0.17 0.66 -10.77
C GLY A 257 0.54 1.72 -9.74
N ASN A 258 1.02 1.34 -8.56
CA ASN A 258 1.46 2.29 -7.54
C ASN A 258 2.88 2.78 -7.84
N VAL A 259 3.19 3.99 -7.36
CA VAL A 259 4.52 4.60 -7.46
C VAL A 259 5.03 4.88 -6.06
N LEU A 260 6.17 4.30 -5.70
CA LEU A 260 6.73 4.37 -4.35
C LEU A 260 8.15 4.91 -4.41
N TYR A 261 8.41 6.02 -3.69
CA TYR A 261 9.71 6.66 -3.63
C TYR A 261 10.33 6.52 -2.24
N ASP A 262 11.62 6.17 -2.21
CA ASP A 262 12.47 6.20 -1.01
C ASP A 262 11.89 5.46 0.20
N SER A 263 11.31 4.27 -0.02
CA SER A 263 10.70 3.48 1.05
C SER A 263 11.74 3.08 2.12
N PRO A 264 11.49 3.34 3.41
CA PRO A 264 12.45 3.09 4.49
C PRO A 264 12.59 1.60 4.86
N ASN A 265 11.65 0.77 4.37
CA ASN A 265 11.66 -0.70 4.44
C ASN A 265 11.45 -1.23 3.01
N ASN A 266 11.09 -2.52 2.84
CA ASN A 266 10.59 -3.01 1.56
C ASN A 266 9.42 -2.13 1.10
N ALA A 267 9.48 -1.61 -0.13
CA ALA A 267 8.46 -0.73 -0.68
C ALA A 267 7.09 -1.42 -0.72
N ILE A 268 7.07 -2.69 -1.12
CA ILE A 268 5.88 -3.54 -1.01
C ILE A 268 6.25 -4.77 -0.20
N SER A 269 5.50 -5.01 0.87
CA SER A 269 5.63 -6.16 1.75
C SER A 269 4.26 -6.81 1.92
N VAL A 270 4.18 -8.10 1.64
CA VAL A 270 3.00 -8.90 1.93
C VAL A 270 3.42 -10.10 2.75
N SER A 271 2.85 -10.24 3.95
CA SER A 271 3.10 -11.38 4.83
C SER A 271 1.84 -12.20 5.02
N HIS A 272 1.97 -13.52 5.11
CA HIS A 272 0.88 -14.41 5.46
C HIS A 272 1.22 -15.21 6.72
N THR A 273 0.39 -15.05 7.76
CA THR A 273 0.56 -15.66 9.10
C THR A 273 -0.65 -16.50 9.55
N GLY A 274 -1.63 -16.68 8.64
CA GLY A 274 -2.96 -17.23 8.90
C GLY A 274 -3.10 -18.76 8.96
N HIS A 275 -4.31 -19.22 9.34
CA HIS A 275 -4.64 -20.62 9.62
C HIS A 275 -4.63 -21.52 8.36
N PRO A 276 -4.15 -22.77 8.47
CA PRO A 276 -4.23 -23.76 7.40
C PRO A 276 -5.68 -24.03 7.00
N SER A 277 -6.13 -23.76 5.77
CA SER A 277 -7.17 -24.56 5.10
C SER A 277 -7.78 -23.98 3.81
N LEU A 278 -7.57 -22.71 3.45
CA LEU A 278 -8.24 -22.12 2.29
C LEU A 278 -7.26 -21.22 1.49
N GLY A 279 -7.47 -21.07 0.18
CA GLY A 279 -6.48 -20.57 -0.77
C GLY A 279 -6.20 -19.07 -0.67
N GLY A 280 -5.77 -18.46 -1.78
CA GLY A 280 -5.57 -17.03 -1.88
C GLY A 280 -4.73 -16.67 -3.10
N SER A 281 -4.68 -15.39 -3.42
CA SER A 281 -3.80 -14.89 -4.48
C SER A 281 -3.30 -13.50 -4.14
N VAL A 282 -2.06 -13.23 -4.51
CA VAL A 282 -1.50 -11.88 -4.51
C VAL A 282 -0.94 -11.58 -5.88
N SER A 283 -1.45 -10.50 -6.46
CA SER A 283 -0.96 -9.93 -7.72
C SER A 283 -0.28 -8.59 -7.40
N ILE A 284 1.00 -8.47 -7.73
CA ILE A 284 1.77 -7.23 -7.60
C ILE A 284 2.17 -6.82 -9.01
N LEU A 285 1.39 -5.92 -9.60
CA LEU A 285 1.40 -5.66 -11.04
C LEU A 285 1.75 -4.21 -11.37
N ASP A 286 2.62 -4.00 -12.34
CA ASP A 286 2.86 -2.67 -12.95
C ASP A 286 3.24 -1.56 -11.94
N ASN A 287 3.84 -1.89 -10.79
CA ASN A 287 4.27 -0.89 -9.81
C ASN A 287 5.64 -0.31 -10.18
N THR A 288 5.88 0.94 -9.82
CA THR A 288 7.18 1.60 -9.91
C THR A 288 7.73 1.85 -8.52
N ILE A 289 8.92 1.33 -8.23
CA ILE A 289 9.64 1.51 -6.98
C ILE A 289 10.98 2.16 -7.31
N ASP A 290 11.28 3.29 -6.69
CA ASP A 290 12.51 4.03 -6.92
C ASP A 290 13.15 4.44 -5.59
N GLY A 291 14.38 3.97 -5.37
CA GLY A 291 15.12 4.21 -4.13
C GLY A 291 14.61 3.41 -2.92
N GLY A 292 15.21 3.67 -1.77
CA GLY A 292 14.83 3.03 -0.51
C GLY A 292 15.57 1.71 -0.22
N THR A 293 15.08 1.00 0.79
CA THR A 293 15.86 -0.12 1.37
C THR A 293 15.65 -1.47 0.70
N GLY A 294 14.48 -1.73 0.13
CA GLY A 294 14.14 -2.98 -0.56
C GLY A 294 12.94 -2.82 -1.49
N GLY A 295 12.80 -3.70 -2.47
CA GLY A 295 11.72 -3.63 -3.45
C GLY A 295 10.44 -4.33 -2.97
N ILE A 296 10.15 -5.49 -3.54
CA ILE A 296 8.97 -6.31 -3.26
C ILE A 296 9.39 -7.50 -2.39
N SER A 297 8.67 -7.73 -1.29
CA SER A 297 8.88 -8.87 -0.40
C SER A 297 7.55 -9.57 -0.12
N VAL A 298 7.42 -10.81 -0.56
CA VAL A 298 6.25 -11.65 -0.24
C VAL A 298 6.71 -12.84 0.58
N THR A 299 6.16 -12.98 1.80
CA THR A 299 6.52 -14.05 2.73
C THR A 299 5.30 -14.78 3.25
N SER A 300 5.39 -16.10 3.32
CA SER A 300 4.37 -16.94 3.95
C SER A 300 5.00 -17.83 5.01
N THR A 301 4.41 -17.83 6.21
CA THR A 301 4.85 -18.65 7.35
C THR A 301 3.80 -19.68 7.79
N GLY A 302 2.61 -19.65 7.19
CA GLY A 302 1.52 -20.58 7.43
C GLY A 302 1.77 -21.94 6.77
N CYS A 303 1.35 -23.01 7.44
CA CYS A 303 1.21 -24.34 6.84
C CYS A 303 -0.13 -24.36 6.08
N ASP A 304 -0.20 -24.97 4.90
CA ASP A 304 -1.42 -25.42 4.20
C ASP A 304 -2.17 -24.41 3.27
N THR A 305 -1.52 -23.42 2.62
CA THR A 305 -2.23 -22.47 1.73
C THR A 305 -1.95 -22.63 0.24
N TYR A 306 -3.01 -22.90 -0.53
CA TYR A 306 -3.04 -22.80 -2.01
C TYR A 306 -2.92 -21.34 -2.42
N PHE A 307 -1.69 -20.84 -2.52
CA PHE A 307 -1.43 -19.43 -2.79
C PHE A 307 -0.82 -19.24 -4.18
N TYR A 308 -1.46 -18.42 -4.99
CA TYR A 308 -0.93 -17.98 -6.28
C TYR A 308 -0.23 -16.63 -6.10
N LEU A 309 1.04 -16.54 -6.52
CA LEU A 309 1.80 -15.30 -6.49
C LEU A 309 2.17 -14.90 -7.91
N ASP A 310 1.74 -13.70 -8.31
CA ASP A 310 2.11 -13.06 -9.56
C ASP A 310 2.78 -11.72 -9.28
N ILE A 311 4.05 -11.60 -9.65
CA ILE A 311 4.82 -10.36 -9.57
C ILE A 311 5.23 -10.00 -10.98
N SER A 312 4.46 -9.13 -11.63
CA SER A 312 4.64 -8.87 -13.06
C SER A 312 4.61 -7.39 -13.46
N GLY A 313 5.42 -7.03 -14.46
CA GLY A 313 5.42 -5.68 -15.03
C GLY A 313 6.00 -4.58 -14.12
N ASN A 314 6.61 -4.93 -12.98
CA ASN A 314 7.10 -3.94 -12.03
C ASN A 314 8.44 -3.36 -12.50
N THR A 315 8.65 -2.07 -12.22
CA THR A 315 9.91 -1.35 -12.42
C THR A 315 10.51 -1.06 -11.05
N ILE A 316 11.74 -1.53 -10.79
CA ILE A 316 12.41 -1.40 -9.50
C ILE A 316 13.82 -0.85 -9.73
N THR A 317 14.07 0.37 -9.26
CA THR A 317 15.34 1.09 -9.46
C THR A 317 15.97 1.51 -8.14
N ASP A 318 17.31 1.46 -8.09
CA ASP A 318 18.13 2.09 -7.03
C ASP A 318 17.81 1.63 -5.59
N VAL A 319 17.38 0.38 -5.41
CA VAL A 319 17.09 -0.20 -4.08
C VAL A 319 18.35 -0.75 -3.41
N SER A 320 18.51 -0.52 -2.10
CA SER A 320 19.70 -1.01 -1.37
C SER A 320 19.67 -2.50 -0.99
N GLY A 321 18.53 -3.16 -1.21
CA GLY A 321 18.27 -4.54 -0.79
C GLY A 321 17.90 -5.43 -1.98
N VAL A 322 17.23 -6.54 -1.68
CA VAL A 322 16.71 -7.44 -2.72
C VAL A 322 15.58 -6.72 -3.46
N ALA A 323 15.59 -6.77 -4.79
CA ALA A 323 14.55 -6.12 -5.59
C ALA A 323 13.23 -6.90 -5.56
N ILE A 324 13.27 -8.22 -5.75
CA ILE A 324 12.11 -9.10 -5.56
C ILE A 324 12.50 -10.27 -4.68
N PHE A 325 11.88 -10.37 -3.51
CA PHE A 325 12.00 -11.50 -2.60
C PHE A 325 10.66 -12.22 -2.46
N ALA A 326 10.63 -13.52 -2.71
CA ALA A 326 9.48 -14.37 -2.46
C ALA A 326 9.90 -15.59 -1.64
N SER A 327 9.26 -15.82 -0.50
CA SER A 327 9.55 -16.97 0.37
C SER A 327 8.28 -17.63 0.89
N GLY A 328 8.20 -18.95 0.75
CA GLY A 328 7.36 -19.78 1.61
C GLY A 328 8.27 -20.46 2.63
N ARG A 329 8.01 -20.35 3.93
CA ARG A 329 8.77 -21.06 4.99
C ARG A 329 7.85 -22.00 5.76
N MET A 330 8.18 -23.29 5.79
CA MET A 330 7.40 -24.28 6.54
C MET A 330 7.76 -24.31 8.03
N GLY A 331 6.74 -24.11 8.88
CA GLY A 331 6.71 -24.48 10.29
C GLY A 331 6.23 -25.92 10.50
N GLY A 332 6.99 -26.93 10.06
CA GLY A 332 6.87 -28.31 10.56
C GLY A 332 5.62 -29.15 10.20
N GLY A 333 4.81 -28.76 9.22
CA GLY A 333 3.66 -29.51 8.70
C GLY A 333 3.34 -29.10 7.25
N ILE A 334 2.73 -30.01 6.48
CA ILE A 334 2.76 -30.10 5.00
C ILE A 334 1.71 -29.21 4.30
N PHE A 335 2.09 -28.58 3.16
CA PHE A 335 1.32 -28.14 1.96
C PHE A 335 1.34 -26.60 1.65
N ASP A 336 1.28 -26.21 0.37
CA ASP A 336 2.38 -25.65 -0.46
C ASP A 336 1.85 -24.42 -1.24
N PRO A 337 2.61 -23.33 -1.50
CA PRO A 337 2.25 -22.37 -2.55
C PRO A 337 2.33 -23.07 -3.91
N PHE A 338 1.30 -22.96 -4.76
CA PHE A 338 1.19 -23.78 -5.98
C PHE A 338 2.09 -23.28 -7.12
N SER A 339 2.29 -21.97 -7.25
CA SER A 339 3.13 -21.40 -8.31
C SER A 339 3.51 -19.96 -8.01
N THR A 340 4.79 -19.64 -8.21
CA THR A 340 5.30 -18.26 -8.22
C THR A 340 5.63 -17.87 -9.66
N LEU A 341 4.93 -16.85 -10.17
CA LEU A 341 5.22 -16.21 -11.45
C LEU A 341 5.92 -14.87 -11.20
N VAL A 342 7.08 -14.69 -11.82
CA VAL A 342 7.80 -13.41 -11.86
C VAL A 342 8.08 -13.06 -13.31
N GLU A 343 7.29 -12.15 -13.89
CA GLU A 343 7.32 -11.89 -15.33
C GLU A 343 7.44 -10.40 -15.71
N ASN A 344 8.18 -10.08 -16.77
CA ASN A 344 8.20 -8.74 -17.36
C ASN A 344 8.63 -7.63 -16.37
N ASN A 345 9.40 -7.95 -15.33
CA ASN A 345 9.91 -6.94 -14.40
C ASN A 345 11.21 -6.32 -14.94
N PHE A 346 11.37 -5.02 -14.73
CA PHE A 346 12.60 -4.29 -14.98
C PHE A 346 13.26 -3.95 -13.64
N ILE A 347 14.48 -4.43 -13.44
CA ILE A 347 15.26 -4.22 -12.21
C ILE A 347 16.59 -3.60 -12.59
N GLU A 348 16.92 -2.46 -12.00
CA GLU A 348 18.17 -1.76 -12.23
C GLU A 348 18.78 -1.26 -10.92
N ASN A 349 20.09 -1.46 -10.75
CA ASN A 349 20.89 -0.97 -9.61
C ASN A 349 20.38 -1.45 -8.23
N CYS A 350 20.11 -2.74 -8.08
CA CYS A 350 19.83 -3.30 -6.75
C CYS A 350 21.14 -3.69 -6.02
N CYS A 351 21.36 -3.20 -4.79
CA CYS A 351 22.56 -3.51 -4.00
C CYS A 351 22.53 -4.91 -3.34
N SER A 352 21.79 -5.85 -3.93
CA SER A 352 21.69 -7.25 -3.51
C SER A 352 21.23 -8.10 -4.71
N THR A 353 20.53 -9.20 -4.45
CA THR A 353 19.95 -10.06 -5.49
C THR A 353 18.82 -9.36 -6.22
N GLY A 354 18.76 -9.51 -7.55
CA GLY A 354 17.65 -9.01 -8.35
C GLY A 354 16.34 -9.73 -8.00
N ILE A 355 16.25 -11.00 -8.36
CA ILE A 355 15.10 -11.86 -8.05
C ILE A 355 15.59 -13.00 -7.15
N TYR A 356 15.11 -13.01 -5.91
CA TYR A 356 15.39 -14.07 -4.94
C TYR A 356 14.11 -14.82 -4.57
N ILE A 357 14.05 -16.10 -4.92
CA ILE A 357 12.92 -16.96 -4.62
C ILE A 357 13.37 -18.13 -3.74
N GLU A 358 12.79 -18.23 -2.55
CA GLU A 358 12.83 -19.39 -1.68
C GLU A 358 11.48 -20.14 -1.80
N CYS A 359 11.39 -21.13 -2.68
CA CYS A 359 10.12 -21.80 -3.00
C CYS A 359 10.26 -23.33 -3.05
N PHE A 360 9.13 -24.04 -3.05
CA PHE A 360 9.08 -25.48 -2.84
C PHE A 360 8.47 -26.30 -3.99
N ASP A 361 7.71 -25.73 -4.93
CA ASP A 361 7.02 -26.51 -5.99
C ASP A 361 7.29 -25.98 -7.42
N GLU A 362 6.61 -24.92 -7.86
CA GLU A 362 6.70 -24.40 -9.24
C GLU A 362 7.10 -22.92 -9.28
N VAL A 363 8.17 -22.61 -10.00
CA VAL A 363 8.71 -21.26 -10.17
C VAL A 363 8.88 -20.97 -11.67
N ALA A 364 8.25 -19.89 -12.13
CA ALA A 364 8.43 -19.37 -13.48
C ALA A 364 8.97 -17.94 -13.41
N VAL A 365 10.20 -17.75 -13.90
CA VAL A 365 10.85 -16.44 -14.00
C VAL A 365 11.08 -16.14 -15.48
N SER A 366 10.32 -15.21 -16.05
CA SER A 366 10.40 -14.98 -17.49
C SER A 366 10.31 -13.53 -17.94
N HIS A 367 10.98 -13.22 -19.06
CA HIS A 367 10.95 -11.88 -19.66
C HIS A 367 11.41 -10.74 -18.71
N ASN A 368 12.15 -11.05 -17.66
CA ASN A 368 12.67 -10.02 -16.76
C ASN A 368 13.97 -9.42 -17.32
N THR A 369 14.16 -8.14 -17.09
CA THR A 369 15.41 -7.42 -17.38
C THR A 369 16.06 -7.03 -16.07
N ILE A 370 17.32 -7.44 -15.86
CA ILE A 370 18.06 -7.20 -14.62
C ILE A 370 19.42 -6.62 -14.98
N ILE A 371 19.71 -5.42 -14.47
CA ILE A 371 20.91 -4.65 -14.75
C ILE A 371 21.55 -4.24 -13.42
N ASN A 372 22.85 -4.48 -13.25
CA ASN A 372 23.62 -4.04 -12.08
C ASN A 372 23.08 -4.58 -10.74
N ALA A 373 23.04 -5.91 -10.58
CA ALA A 373 22.76 -6.54 -9.29
C ALA A 373 24.06 -6.78 -8.51
N SER A 374 24.17 -6.31 -7.26
CA SER A 374 25.38 -6.55 -6.43
C SER A 374 25.49 -7.95 -5.83
N ALA A 375 24.59 -8.87 -6.19
CA ALA A 375 24.69 -10.30 -5.92
C ALA A 375 24.22 -11.08 -7.15
N ASP A 376 23.47 -12.17 -6.98
CA ASP A 376 22.90 -12.92 -8.11
C ASP A 376 21.84 -12.07 -8.85
N ALA A 377 21.74 -12.19 -10.17
CA ALA A 377 20.61 -11.57 -10.87
C ALA A 377 19.31 -12.35 -10.58
N ILE A 378 19.32 -13.68 -10.77
CA ILE A 378 18.21 -14.57 -10.42
C ILE A 378 18.74 -15.71 -9.54
N LEU A 379 18.23 -15.80 -8.32
CA LEU A 379 18.49 -16.88 -7.38
C LEU A 379 17.18 -17.59 -7.02
N VAL A 380 17.12 -18.89 -7.31
CA VAL A 380 16.09 -19.79 -6.78
C VAL A 380 16.76 -20.75 -5.80
N ASP A 381 16.61 -20.49 -4.50
CA ASP A 381 17.23 -21.28 -3.43
C ASP A 381 16.21 -22.20 -2.73
N ASN A 382 16.73 -23.28 -2.16
CA ASN A 382 15.97 -24.27 -1.39
C ASN A 382 14.72 -24.76 -2.13
N ALA A 383 14.86 -24.97 -3.44
CA ALA A 383 13.85 -25.54 -4.31
C ALA A 383 13.55 -27.00 -3.92
N VAL A 384 12.75 -27.19 -2.87
CA VAL A 384 12.59 -28.49 -2.19
C VAL A 384 11.13 -28.93 -2.05
N SER A 385 10.79 -30.09 -2.58
CA SER A 385 9.49 -30.74 -2.35
C SER A 385 9.69 -32.19 -1.88
N TRP A 386 8.86 -32.69 -0.97
CA TRP A 386 8.97 -34.08 -0.48
C TRP A 386 8.00 -35.05 -1.16
N TYR A 387 7.03 -34.53 -1.92
CA TYR A 387 5.91 -35.30 -2.46
C TYR A 387 5.55 -34.95 -3.91
N ARG A 388 6.20 -33.93 -4.49
CA ARG A 388 5.96 -33.46 -5.87
C ARG A 388 7.28 -33.18 -6.57
N SER A 389 7.19 -33.04 -7.89
CA SER A 389 8.30 -32.52 -8.68
C SER A 389 8.54 -31.06 -8.35
N VAL A 390 9.80 -30.68 -8.24
CA VAL A 390 10.22 -29.28 -8.20
C VAL A 390 10.43 -28.83 -9.65
N SER A 391 9.78 -27.76 -10.08
CA SER A 391 9.90 -27.22 -11.43
C SER A 391 10.35 -25.77 -11.39
N VAL A 392 11.55 -25.50 -11.92
CA VAL A 392 12.08 -24.15 -12.07
C VAL A 392 12.24 -23.86 -13.56
N THR A 393 11.56 -22.84 -14.05
CA THR A 393 11.69 -22.36 -15.43
C THR A 393 12.18 -20.92 -15.44
N ALA A 394 13.37 -20.70 -16.00
CA ALA A 394 13.92 -19.39 -16.28
C ALA A 394 13.99 -19.21 -17.80
N GLN A 395 13.21 -18.28 -18.37
CA GLN A 395 13.19 -18.10 -19.83
C GLN A 395 13.07 -16.65 -20.29
N PHE A 396 13.70 -16.35 -21.42
CA PHE A 396 13.62 -15.02 -22.04
C PHE A 396 14.08 -13.86 -21.13
N ASN A 397 14.87 -14.14 -20.09
CA ASN A 397 15.41 -13.09 -19.23
C ASN A 397 16.65 -12.45 -19.87
N VAL A 398 16.82 -11.15 -19.63
CA VAL A 398 17.96 -10.34 -20.06
C VAL A 398 18.71 -9.89 -18.81
N ILE A 399 19.94 -10.35 -18.65
CA ILE A 399 20.74 -10.12 -17.43
C ILE A 399 22.08 -9.51 -17.82
N SER A 400 22.45 -8.40 -17.18
CA SER A 400 23.76 -7.79 -17.36
C SER A 400 24.36 -7.26 -16.06
N HIS A 401 25.67 -7.41 -15.90
CA HIS A 401 26.46 -6.78 -14.83
C HIS A 401 26.04 -7.20 -13.41
N SER A 402 25.79 -8.49 -13.17
CA SER A 402 25.62 -9.00 -11.81
C SER A 402 26.96 -9.34 -11.16
N GLU A 403 27.15 -9.06 -9.87
CA GLU A 403 28.43 -9.31 -9.18
C GLU A 403 28.65 -10.81 -8.87
N ASP A 404 27.58 -11.60 -8.76
CA ASP A 404 27.63 -13.06 -8.52
C ASP A 404 27.07 -13.84 -9.74
N GLU A 405 26.10 -14.74 -9.56
CA GLU A 405 25.59 -15.58 -10.65
C GLU A 405 24.58 -14.82 -11.53
N GLY A 406 24.50 -15.20 -12.82
CA GLY A 406 23.41 -14.73 -13.68
C GLY A 406 22.09 -15.40 -13.30
N ILE A 407 22.02 -16.72 -13.51
CA ILE A 407 20.88 -17.54 -13.10
C ILE A 407 21.38 -18.70 -12.26
N ALA A 408 21.01 -18.73 -10.98
CA ALA A 408 21.37 -19.78 -10.04
C ALA A 408 20.14 -20.52 -9.52
N VAL A 409 20.21 -21.85 -9.53
CA VAL A 409 19.30 -22.72 -8.78
C VAL A 409 20.11 -23.51 -7.76
N THR A 410 19.84 -23.29 -6.48
CA THR A 410 20.64 -23.82 -5.38
C THR A 410 19.84 -24.73 -4.46
N ASN A 411 20.52 -25.76 -3.96
CA ASN A 411 19.96 -26.79 -3.07
C ASN A 411 18.65 -27.43 -3.60
N PRO A 412 18.50 -27.74 -4.90
CA PRO A 412 17.25 -28.32 -5.39
C PRO A 412 17.11 -29.78 -4.91
N ASN A 413 15.94 -30.14 -4.39
CA ASN A 413 15.69 -31.49 -3.87
C ASN A 413 14.20 -31.87 -3.95
N ALA A 414 13.85 -32.82 -4.81
CA ALA A 414 12.51 -33.41 -4.88
C ALA A 414 12.57 -34.84 -4.30
N GLY A 415 12.22 -35.03 -3.03
CA GLY A 415 12.47 -36.24 -2.23
C GLY A 415 12.46 -37.57 -3.00
N THR A 416 11.29 -37.99 -3.52
CA THR A 416 11.14 -39.20 -4.36
C THR A 416 10.76 -38.91 -5.82
N GLU A 417 10.67 -37.63 -6.18
CA GLU A 417 10.15 -37.16 -7.47
C GLU A 417 11.27 -36.49 -8.28
N ASP A 418 10.96 -36.03 -9.50
CA ASP A 418 11.95 -35.37 -10.36
C ASP A 418 12.18 -33.90 -9.97
N VAL A 419 13.44 -33.46 -10.10
CA VAL A 419 13.81 -32.04 -10.12
C VAL A 419 13.91 -31.61 -11.58
N ILE A 420 13.03 -30.72 -12.03
CA ILE A 420 12.96 -30.22 -13.40
C ILE A 420 13.48 -28.79 -13.43
N ILE A 421 14.56 -28.56 -14.17
CA ILE A 421 15.12 -27.22 -14.35
C ILE A 421 15.21 -26.91 -15.84
N ASN A 422 14.50 -25.86 -16.26
CA ASN A 422 14.47 -25.38 -17.63
C ASN A 422 15.07 -23.96 -17.67
N VAL A 423 16.25 -23.80 -18.27
CA VAL A 423 16.85 -22.50 -18.53
C VAL A 423 16.92 -22.32 -20.05
N VAL A 424 16.01 -21.52 -20.59
CA VAL A 424 15.74 -21.51 -22.04
C VAL A 424 15.65 -20.08 -22.59
N ASN A 425 16.33 -19.78 -23.70
CA ASN A 425 16.23 -18.48 -24.39
C ASN A 425 16.67 -17.26 -23.54
N ASN A 426 17.57 -17.41 -22.58
CA ASN A 426 18.05 -16.27 -21.79
C ASN A 426 19.30 -15.64 -22.42
N SER A 427 19.49 -14.33 -22.20
CA SER A 427 20.72 -13.60 -22.53
C SER A 427 21.37 -13.14 -21.23
N VAL A 428 22.60 -13.60 -20.98
CA VAL A 428 23.37 -13.32 -19.76
C VAL A 428 24.73 -12.76 -20.15
N PHE A 429 25.06 -11.57 -19.67
CA PHE A 429 26.29 -10.87 -20.02
C PHE A 429 27.00 -10.31 -18.77
N ASP A 430 28.32 -10.47 -18.73
CA ASP A 430 29.21 -9.84 -17.73
C ASP A 430 28.75 -10.06 -16.28
N VAL A 431 28.78 -11.32 -15.86
CA VAL A 431 28.43 -11.71 -14.49
C VAL A 431 29.68 -12.13 -13.73
N GLY A 432 29.80 -11.81 -12.45
CA GLY A 432 31.05 -12.02 -11.71
C GLY A 432 31.35 -13.49 -11.38
N ASN A 433 30.33 -14.35 -11.36
CA ASN A 433 30.48 -15.79 -11.14
C ASN A 433 30.07 -16.62 -12.36
N ASN A 434 29.10 -17.53 -12.23
CA ASN A 434 28.66 -18.39 -13.32
C ASN A 434 27.48 -17.75 -14.07
N GLY A 435 27.45 -17.89 -15.39
CA GLY A 435 26.32 -17.41 -16.20
C GLY A 435 25.01 -18.12 -15.84
N VAL A 436 25.04 -19.45 -15.88
CA VAL A 436 23.97 -20.34 -15.43
C VAL A 436 24.55 -21.39 -14.51
N ALA A 437 23.99 -21.55 -13.31
CA ALA A 437 24.47 -22.48 -12.30
C ALA A 437 23.35 -23.33 -11.69
N VAL A 438 23.64 -24.62 -11.48
CA VAL A 438 22.87 -25.48 -10.58
C VAL A 438 23.82 -26.01 -9.50
N ILE A 439 23.51 -25.73 -8.23
CA ILE A 439 24.44 -25.91 -7.10
C ILE A 439 23.81 -26.84 -6.05
N ASN A 440 24.64 -27.72 -5.46
CA ASN A 440 24.25 -28.62 -4.36
C ASN A 440 23.08 -29.58 -4.63
N LEU A 441 22.93 -30.09 -5.85
CA LEU A 441 21.97 -31.16 -6.14
C LEU A 441 22.31 -32.43 -5.33
N ILE A 442 21.42 -32.80 -4.41
CA ILE A 442 21.53 -34.05 -3.64
C ILE A 442 20.91 -35.17 -4.48
N ALA A 443 21.64 -36.28 -4.65
CA ALA A 443 21.40 -37.34 -5.65
C ALA A 443 19.91 -37.75 -5.87
N GLY A 444 19.45 -37.61 -7.12
CA GLY A 444 18.13 -37.97 -7.66
C GLY A 444 18.07 -37.72 -9.19
N SER A 445 16.99 -38.15 -9.89
CA SER A 445 16.81 -37.96 -11.34
C SER A 445 16.47 -36.50 -11.66
N GLY A 446 17.47 -35.62 -11.70
CA GLY A 446 17.27 -34.26 -12.19
C GLY A 446 17.17 -34.24 -13.72
N VAL A 447 16.13 -33.60 -14.25
CA VAL A 447 15.94 -33.34 -15.68
C VAL A 447 16.30 -31.89 -15.94
N PHE A 448 17.43 -31.67 -16.60
CA PHE A 448 17.94 -30.33 -16.91
C PHE A 448 17.81 -30.08 -18.40
N THR A 449 17.12 -29.00 -18.75
CA THR A 449 17.05 -28.47 -20.11
C THR A 449 17.68 -27.09 -20.14
N ILE A 450 18.90 -27.00 -20.66
CA ILE A 450 19.62 -25.75 -20.90
C ILE A 450 19.69 -25.54 -22.40
N LEU A 451 18.82 -24.70 -22.94
CA LEU A 451 18.55 -24.62 -24.38
C LEU A 451 18.54 -23.18 -24.90
N ASN A 452 19.27 -22.93 -25.97
CA ASN A 452 19.19 -21.66 -26.72
C ASN A 452 19.47 -20.41 -25.86
N ASN A 453 20.39 -20.51 -24.90
CA ASN A 453 20.85 -19.36 -24.13
C ASN A 453 22.09 -18.74 -24.79
N ILE A 454 22.22 -17.41 -24.64
CA ILE A 454 23.44 -16.68 -24.95
C ILE A 454 24.06 -16.29 -23.61
N VAL A 455 25.26 -16.79 -23.33
CA VAL A 455 25.99 -16.52 -22.10
C VAL A 455 27.39 -16.03 -22.44
N SER A 456 27.72 -14.82 -22.03
CA SER A 456 29.02 -14.23 -22.33
C SER A 456 29.66 -13.50 -21.15
N CYS A 457 30.99 -13.54 -21.09
CA CYS A 457 31.78 -12.82 -20.09
C CYS A 457 31.49 -13.21 -18.63
N ALA A 458 31.14 -14.48 -18.36
CA ALA A 458 31.04 -14.97 -16.98
C ALA A 458 32.43 -15.02 -16.30
N GLY A 459 32.52 -14.55 -15.06
CA GLY A 459 33.76 -14.49 -14.27
C GLY A 459 34.27 -15.86 -13.79
N GLN A 460 33.44 -16.90 -13.88
CA GLN A 460 33.86 -18.31 -13.74
C GLN A 460 33.51 -19.12 -14.99
N TYR A 461 32.42 -19.89 -14.95
CA TYR A 461 31.97 -20.70 -16.07
C TYR A 461 30.70 -20.14 -16.69
N GLY A 462 30.54 -20.27 -18.00
CA GLY A 462 29.31 -19.87 -18.67
C GLY A 462 28.12 -20.71 -18.20
N ILE A 463 28.23 -22.04 -18.32
CA ILE A 463 27.24 -22.99 -17.80
C ILE A 463 27.91 -23.97 -16.84
N SER A 464 27.49 -23.97 -15.57
CA SER A 464 27.99 -24.84 -14.51
C SER A 464 26.88 -25.72 -13.96
N LEU A 465 26.94 -27.02 -14.26
CA LEU A 465 25.98 -28.00 -13.77
C LEU A 465 26.68 -29.09 -12.95
N PRO A 466 25.97 -29.80 -12.06
CA PRO A 466 26.53 -31.00 -11.45
C PRO A 466 26.89 -32.03 -12.53
N ALA A 467 27.90 -32.87 -12.27
CA ALA A 467 28.30 -33.91 -13.22
C ALA A 467 27.22 -34.99 -13.34
N LEU A 468 26.34 -34.85 -14.34
CA LEU A 468 25.13 -35.66 -14.49
C LEU A 468 25.08 -36.34 -15.87
N GLY A 469 24.46 -37.52 -15.93
CA GLY A 469 24.43 -38.35 -17.13
C GLY A 469 23.41 -37.95 -18.19
N SER A 470 22.44 -37.06 -17.90
CA SER A 470 21.24 -36.86 -18.76
C SER A 470 20.78 -35.41 -18.96
N ALA A 471 21.65 -34.40 -18.75
CA ALA A 471 21.30 -33.00 -19.04
C ALA A 471 21.26 -32.73 -20.56
N ASN A 472 20.25 -32.00 -21.04
CA ASN A 472 20.19 -31.48 -22.40
C ASN A 472 20.78 -30.06 -22.44
N VAL A 473 21.99 -29.91 -23.00
CA VAL A 473 22.73 -28.63 -23.03
C VAL A 473 22.99 -28.19 -24.48
N SER A 474 21.92 -28.00 -25.26
CA SER A 474 21.99 -27.84 -26.72
C SER A 474 21.72 -26.40 -27.19
N TYR A 475 22.25 -26.04 -28.36
CA TYR A 475 22.03 -24.74 -29.02
C TYR A 475 22.38 -23.49 -28.20
N ASN A 476 23.25 -23.61 -27.19
CA ASN A 476 23.68 -22.44 -26.41
C ASN A 476 24.88 -21.78 -27.08
N ASP A 477 24.93 -20.45 -27.12
CA ASP A 477 26.14 -19.69 -27.43
C ASP A 477 26.81 -19.29 -26.13
N VAL A 478 27.93 -19.93 -25.80
CA VAL A 478 28.63 -19.70 -24.53
C VAL A 478 30.05 -19.27 -24.84
N TRP A 479 30.39 -18.02 -24.55
CA TRP A 479 31.61 -17.40 -25.07
C TRP A 479 32.33 -16.53 -24.04
N ASN A 480 33.66 -16.60 -24.02
CA ASN A 480 34.54 -15.72 -23.24
C ASN A 480 34.30 -15.77 -21.72
N SER A 481 33.96 -16.94 -21.17
CA SER A 481 33.96 -17.15 -19.72
C SER A 481 35.39 -17.30 -19.18
N ALA A 482 35.70 -16.73 -18.01
CA ALA A 482 37.07 -16.55 -17.53
C ALA A 482 37.80 -17.86 -17.18
N ILE A 483 37.09 -18.87 -16.66
CA ILE A 483 37.65 -20.20 -16.36
C ILE A 483 37.40 -21.17 -17.51
N GLY A 484 36.18 -21.17 -18.05
CA GLY A 484 35.81 -21.94 -19.24
C GLY A 484 34.31 -21.95 -19.50
N ASP A 485 33.90 -22.26 -20.71
CA ASP A 485 32.49 -22.14 -21.10
C ASP A 485 31.56 -23.14 -20.37
N TYR A 486 32.06 -24.33 -20.00
CA TYR A 486 31.27 -25.38 -19.36
C TYR A 486 31.99 -26.04 -18.18
N SER A 487 31.23 -26.34 -17.11
CA SER A 487 31.66 -27.16 -15.97
C SER A 487 30.64 -28.26 -15.66
N GLY A 488 31.12 -29.46 -15.37
CA GLY A 488 30.32 -30.66 -15.08
C GLY A 488 29.51 -31.23 -16.25
N VAL A 489 29.36 -30.48 -17.33
CA VAL A 489 28.71 -30.88 -18.58
C VAL A 489 29.57 -30.52 -19.79
N THR A 490 29.17 -31.02 -20.96
CA THR A 490 29.79 -30.68 -22.25
C THR A 490 28.77 -30.02 -23.16
N PRO A 491 29.19 -29.16 -24.10
CA PRO A 491 28.29 -28.59 -25.10
C PRO A 491 27.57 -29.70 -25.87
N GLY A 492 26.25 -29.61 -25.94
CA GLY A 492 25.38 -30.47 -26.72
C GLY A 492 25.33 -30.07 -28.20
N ILE A 493 24.39 -30.67 -28.93
CA ILE A 493 24.21 -30.40 -30.35
C ILE A 493 23.90 -28.91 -30.60
N GLY A 494 24.54 -28.33 -31.61
CA GLY A 494 24.27 -26.97 -32.05
C GLY A 494 24.78 -25.86 -31.12
N SER A 495 25.37 -26.20 -29.97
CA SER A 495 26.02 -25.20 -29.11
C SER A 495 27.29 -24.66 -29.78
N ILE A 496 27.53 -23.36 -29.63
CA ILE A 496 28.63 -22.61 -30.22
C ILE A 496 29.33 -21.78 -29.13
N SER A 497 30.49 -21.23 -29.48
CA SER A 497 31.26 -20.31 -28.63
C SER A 497 31.78 -19.21 -29.55
N LEU A 498 30.94 -18.20 -29.78
CA LEU A 498 31.21 -17.05 -30.63
C LEU A 498 30.84 -15.76 -29.91
N ASP A 499 31.48 -14.65 -30.30
CA ASP A 499 31.09 -13.33 -29.83
C ASP A 499 29.65 -13.02 -30.28
N PRO A 500 28.69 -12.81 -29.35
CA PRO A 500 27.29 -12.59 -29.70
C PRO A 500 27.04 -11.34 -30.54
N GLN A 501 27.92 -10.33 -30.52
CA GLN A 501 27.72 -9.03 -31.17
C GLN A 501 26.54 -8.20 -30.59
N PHE A 502 26.39 -8.17 -29.25
CA PHE A 502 25.37 -7.33 -28.60
C PHE A 502 25.48 -5.84 -28.99
N ILE A 503 24.32 -5.17 -29.15
CA ILE A 503 24.25 -3.77 -29.61
C ILE A 503 24.88 -2.78 -28.62
N ASP A 504 24.47 -2.82 -27.35
CA ASP A 504 24.99 -1.93 -26.30
C ASP A 504 24.99 -2.64 -24.94
N PRO A 505 25.83 -3.67 -24.78
CA PRO A 505 25.79 -4.52 -23.59
C PRO A 505 26.19 -3.77 -22.31
N GLY A 506 26.92 -2.66 -22.41
CA GLY A 506 27.32 -1.82 -21.27
C GLY A 506 26.17 -1.06 -20.60
N ASN A 507 25.03 -0.91 -21.28
CA ASN A 507 23.80 -0.33 -20.73
C ASN A 507 22.65 -1.36 -20.69
N GLY A 508 22.97 -2.66 -20.76
CA GLY A 508 21.98 -3.74 -20.68
C GLY A 508 21.19 -4.05 -21.97
N ASP A 509 21.53 -3.42 -23.11
CA ASP A 509 20.92 -3.75 -24.41
C ASP A 509 21.63 -4.95 -25.06
N LEU A 510 21.07 -6.14 -24.81
CA LEU A 510 21.56 -7.43 -25.33
C LEU A 510 20.86 -7.87 -26.63
N ASN A 511 20.26 -6.95 -27.39
CA ASN A 511 19.77 -7.25 -28.74
C ASN A 511 20.94 -7.59 -29.69
N LEU A 512 20.64 -8.39 -30.74
CA LEU A 512 21.57 -8.86 -31.78
C LEU A 512 21.43 -8.13 -33.12
#